data_AF-A0A1W1WJI7-F1
#
_entry.id   AF-A0A1W1WJI7-F1
#
_cell.length_a   1.000
_cell.length_b   1.000
_cell.length_c   1.000
_cell.angle_alpha   90.00
_cell.angle_beta   90.00
_cell.angle_gamma   90.00
#
_symmetry.space_group_name_H-M   'P 1'
#
loop_
_entity.id
_entity.type
_entity.pdbx_description
1 polymer ?
#
loop_
_entity_poly.entity_id
_entity_poly.type
_entity_poly.pdbx_seq_one_letter_code
_entity_poly.pdbx_strand_id
1 'polypeptide(L)' 'MIEENELDQFENIIVRLEEIVRQLEGGRLSLKESLVMYQEARVLSEKANLLLNQAESLLKPKAEA' A
#
# COMPACT_ATOMS: atom_id res chain seq x y z
N MET A 1 9.81 -0.26 17.12
CA MET A 1 10.76 -0.78 16.12
C MET A 1 9.91 -1.33 15.01
N ILE A 2 10.20 -1.01 13.74
CA ILE A 2 9.50 -1.65 12.62
C ILE A 2 9.97 -3.11 12.60
N GLU A 3 9.02 -4.04 12.64
CA GLU A 3 9.34 -5.46 12.60
C GLU A 3 9.67 -5.87 11.14
N GLU A 4 10.56 -6.84 10.95
CA GLU A 4 10.92 -7.37 9.61
C GLU A 4 9.67 -7.81 8.83
N ASN A 5 8.67 -8.35 9.54
CA ASN A 5 7.37 -8.70 8.98
C ASN A 5 6.54 -7.50 8.49
N GLU A 6 6.63 -6.34 9.16
CA GLU A 6 5.94 -5.12 8.72
C GLU A 6 6.59 -4.53 7.45
N LEU A 7 7.91 -4.64 7.34
CA LEU A 7 8.66 -4.25 6.14
C LEU A 7 8.28 -5.15 4.96
N ASP A 8 8.34 -6.47 5.13
CA ASP A 8 7.94 -7.42 4.09
C ASP A 8 6.49 -7.22 3.67
N GLN A 9 5.58 -6.95 4.62
CA GLN A 9 4.20 -6.66 4.32
C GLN A 9 4.05 -5.37 3.49
N PHE A 10 4.79 -4.31 3.83
CA PHE A 10 4.79 -3.07 3.07
C PHE A 10 5.29 -3.28 1.63
N GLU A 11 6.45 -3.93 1.47
CA GLU A 11 7.05 -4.20 0.16
C GLU A 11 6.12 -5.05 -0.72
N ASN A 12 5.50 -6.09 -0.16
CA ASN A 12 4.52 -6.91 -0.88
C ASN A 12 3.29 -6.11 -1.33
N ILE A 13 2.82 -5.17 -0.49
CA ILE A 13 1.72 -4.27 -0.87
C ILE A 13 2.13 -3.38 -2.05
N ILE A 14 3.33 -2.81 -2.02
CA ILE A 14 3.83 -1.94 -3.11
C ILE A 14 3.96 -2.73 -4.41
N VAL A 15 4.60 -3.91 -4.40
CA VAL A 15 4.72 -4.78 -5.57
C VAL A 15 3.35 -5.07 -6.19
N ARG A 16 2.36 -5.40 -5.36
CA ARG A 16 1.00 -5.69 -5.83
C ARG A 16 0.31 -4.46 -6.41
N LEU A 17 0.47 -3.28 -5.80
CA LEU A 17 -0.07 -2.02 -6.31
C LEU A 17 0.51 -1.70 -7.69
N GLU A 18 1.81 -1.87 -7.88
CA GLU A 18 2.45 -1.65 -9.19
C GLU A 18 1.94 -2.62 -10.26
N GLU A 19 1.72 -3.89 -9.91
CA GLU A 19 1.10 -4.86 -10.83
C GLU A 19 -0.29 -4.41 -11.27
N ILE A 20 -1.11 -3.95 -10.32
CA ILE A 20 -2.46 -3.47 -10.61
C ILE A 20 -2.40 -2.25 -11.55
N VAL A 21 -1.51 -1.29 -11.27
CA VAL A 21 -1.33 -0.11 -12.14
C VAL A 21 -0.93 -0.55 -13.55
N ARG A 22 0.07 -1.43 -13.70
CA ARG A 22 0.48 -1.96 -15.01
C ARG A 22 -0.68 -2.64 -15.76
N GLN A 23 -1.56 -3.36 -15.06
CA GLN A 23 -2.72 -4.01 -15.68
C GLN A 23 -3.78 -2.99 -16.12
N LEU A 24 -4.07 -1.99 -15.30
CA LEU A 24 -5.03 -0.92 -15.59
C LEU A 24 -4.56 -0.06 -16.78
N GLU A 25 -3.30 0.35 -16.78
CA GLU A 25 -2.68 1.13 -17.87
C GLU A 25 -2.61 0.36 -19.18
N GLY A 26 -2.59 -0.98 -19.12
CA GLY A 26 -2.60 -1.84 -20.29
C GLY A 26 -3.87 -1.75 -21.15
N GLY A 27 -4.97 -1.19 -20.63
CA GLY A 27 -6.20 -0.92 -21.40
C GLY A 27 -6.95 -2.14 -21.94
N ARG A 28 -6.59 -3.35 -21.48
CA ARG A 28 -7.18 -4.64 -21.94
C ARG A 28 -8.29 -5.17 -21.03
N LEU A 29 -8.49 -4.55 -19.87
CA LEU A 29 -9.49 -4.97 -18.89
C LEU A 29 -10.88 -4.43 -19.28
N SER A 30 -11.90 -5.25 -19.10
CA SER A 30 -13.28 -4.78 -19.11
C SER A 30 -13.53 -3.82 -17.93
N LEU A 31 -14.57 -3.00 -18.01
CA LEU A 31 -14.96 -2.10 -16.92
C LEU A 31 -15.13 -2.85 -15.58
N LYS A 32 -15.72 -4.05 -15.61
CA LYS A 32 -15.92 -4.87 -14.41
C LYS A 32 -14.60 -5.31 -13.80
N GLU A 33 -13.65 -5.75 -14.62
CA GLU A 33 -12.31 -6.15 -14.16
C GLU A 33 -11.54 -4.95 -13.62
N SER A 34 -11.60 -3.80 -14.30
CA SER A 34 -10.99 -2.55 -13.82
C SER A 34 -11.54 -2.11 -12.47
N LEU A 35 -12.85 -2.28 -12.22
CA LEU A 35 -13.45 -1.96 -10.92
C LEU A 35 -12.98 -2.89 -9.81
N VAL A 36 -12.80 -4.18 -10.10
CA VAL A 36 -12.24 -5.14 -9.13
C VAL A 36 -10.80 -4.79 -8.79
N MET A 37 -9.97 -4.52 -9.80
CA MET A 37 -8.58 -4.11 -9.62
C MET A 37 -8.47 -2.80 -8.83
N TYR A 38 -9.31 -1.82 -9.15
CA TYR A 38 -9.38 -0.56 -8.39
C TYR A 38 -9.73 -0.79 -6.93
N GLN A 39 -10.73 -1.62 -6.63
CA GLN A 39 -11.14 -1.91 -5.26
C GLN A 39 -10.02 -2.58 -4.46
N GLU A 40 -9.28 -3.50 -5.09
CA GLU A 40 -8.09 -4.12 -4.49
C GLU A 40 -7.01 -3.07 -4.20
N ALA A 41 -6.66 -2.24 -5.19
CA ALA A 41 -5.66 -1.19 -5.02
C ALA A 41 -6.04 -0.18 -3.94
N ARG A 42 -7.34 0.14 -3.78
CA ARG A 42 -7.81 1.04 -2.73
C ARG A 42 -7.49 0.48 -1.33
N VAL A 43 -7.84 -0.79 -1.11
CA VAL A 43 -7.60 -1.46 0.18
C VAL A 43 -6.10 -1.61 0.46
N LEU A 44 -5.31 -1.94 -0.56
CA LEU A 44 -3.85 -2.02 -0.44
C LEU A 44 -3.22 -0.66 -0.10
N SER A 45 -3.64 0.41 -0.78
CA SER A 45 -3.19 1.78 -0.52
C SER A 45 -3.51 2.23 0.91
N GLU A 46 -4.73 1.94 1.39
CA GLU A 46 -5.13 2.22 2.78
C GLU A 46 -4.20 1.51 3.79
N LYS A 47 -3.85 0.24 3.54
CA LYS A 47 -2.93 -0.53 4.40
C LYS A 47 -1.50 0.00 4.36
N ALA A 48 -0.97 0.31 3.18
CA ALA A 48 0.36 0.90 3.04
C ALA A 48 0.47 2.21 3.82
N ASN A 49 -0.54 3.08 3.70
CA ASN A 49 -0.58 4.34 4.44
C ASN A 49 -0.62 4.12 5.96
N LEU A 50 -1.31 3.10 6.45
CA LEU A 50 -1.32 2.78 7.87
C LEU A 50 0.09 2.39 8.37
N LEU A 51 0.79 1.52 7.64
CA LEU A 51 2.16 1.12 7.96
C LEU A 51 3.12 2.33 7.94
N LEU A 52 2.98 3.21 6.94
CA LEU A 52 3.77 4.44 6.84
C LEU A 52 3.49 5.40 8.01
N ASN A 53 2.23 5.57 8.41
CA ASN A 53 1.87 6.40 9.57
C ASN A 53 2.48 5.84 10.87
N GLN A 54 2.49 4.52 11.03
CA GLN A 54 3.15 3.85 12.16
C GLN A 54 4.66 4.09 12.14
N ALA A 55 5.29 3.92 10.97
CA ALA A 55 6.71 4.19 10.79
C ALA A 55 7.06 5.67 11.08
N GLU A 56 6.26 6.62 10.59
CA GLU A 56 6.43 8.05 10.84
C GLU A 56 6.33 8.38 12.33
N SER A 57 5.42 7.72 13.07
CA SER A 57 5.27 7.94 14.52
C SER A 57 6.54 7.60 15.32
N LEU A 58 7.37 6.67 14.81
CA LEU A 58 8.66 6.33 15.42
C LEU A 58 9.72 7.43 15.23
N LEU A 59 9.55 8.28 14.21
CA LEU A 59 10.46 9.38 13.90
C LEU A 59 10.09 10.66 14.64
N LYS A 60 8.88 10.76 15.19
CA LYS A 60 8.45 11.95 15.93
C LYS A 60 9.23 12.05 17.24
N PRO A 61 9.93 13.17 17.50
CA PRO A 61 10.59 13.36 18.78
C PRO A 61 9.54 13.31 19.88
N LYS A 62 9.80 12.50 20.92
CA LYS A 62 8.99 12.55 22.15
C LYS A 62 9.03 14.00 22.63
N ALA A 63 7.88 14.67 22.61
CA ALA A 63 7.75 15.96 23.26
C ALA A 63 8.24 15.81 24.70
N GLU A 64 9.31 16.52 25.03
CA GLU A 64 9.84 16.62 26.38
C GLU A 64 8.72 17.17 27.27
N ALA A 65 8.37 16.40 28.31
CA ALA A 65 7.40 16.76 29.33
C ALA A 65 8.08 17.53 30.47
#